data_AF-R7RQF7-F1
#
_entry.id   AF-R7RQF7-F1
#
_cell.length_a   1.000
_cell.length_b   1.000
_cell.length_c   1.000
_cell.angle_alpha   90.00
_cell.angle_beta   90.00
_cell.angle_gamma   90.00
#
_symmetry.space_group_name_H-M   'P 1'
#
loop_
_entity.id
_entity.type
_entity.pdbx_description
1 polymer ?
#
loop_
_entity_poly.entity_id
_entity_poly.type
_entity_poly.pdbx_seq_one_letter_code
_entity_poly.pdbx_strand_id
1 'polypeptide(L)'
;MMKNRLEKFEMKYGYFFPKEYKEFIYKFGGDSQFGSCRFEYPENIAANILRIPGKMDFRLVPFGDISNGDLYCFYRYGPEIEDYFIGLYLHETGNFVILASNFKSFMYRCMLDDYFASINANEDLSFEDNISASFECLERCEILSKEFGFNLDEIKQYRSELDYHNLMIKKDGKAVQSLCYLGKYYLEKEDYKKGFYYINKAIKTYNNYFAPYYILGKHLLLSGKIDGYTYLKRAIKRSLSLTGYSYWQEDFIDIPEDAHRDVALYLEDMFDYDDLLERKLMRGADPYDMKLRMAIAKEYYKIGKYKHAIEECCNALYCSRGNSIEVLEFALEISKVSGDSYITKIIENDIKNLSRKVY
;
A
#
# COMPACT_ATOMS: atom_id res chain seq x y z
N MET A 1 15.80 -4.37 28.08
CA MET A 1 14.40 -3.99 28.43
C MET A 1 13.57 -3.60 27.19
N MET A 2 13.95 -4.01 25.96
CA MET A 2 13.25 -3.69 24.69
C MET A 2 12.02 -4.58 24.41
N LYS A 3 12.01 -5.83 24.90
CA LYS A 3 10.98 -6.87 24.66
C LYS A 3 9.53 -6.53 25.08
N ASN A 4 9.26 -5.35 25.64
CA ASN A 4 7.96 -4.97 26.18
C ASN A 4 7.39 -3.68 25.54
N ARG A 5 8.04 -3.11 24.52
CA ARG A 5 7.63 -1.82 23.93
C ARG A 5 6.52 -2.00 22.91
N LEU A 6 6.65 -2.97 22.02
CA LEU A 6 5.62 -3.26 21.03
C LEU A 6 4.36 -3.76 21.71
N GLU A 7 4.46 -4.63 22.71
CA GLU A 7 3.33 -5.16 23.47
C GLU A 7 2.53 -4.04 24.16
N LYS A 8 3.19 -2.97 24.60
CA LYS A 8 2.49 -1.76 25.10
C LYS A 8 1.68 -1.08 24.01
N PHE A 9 2.20 -0.97 22.79
CA PHE A 9 1.43 -0.50 21.64
C PHE A 9 0.28 -1.45 21.34
N GLU A 10 0.52 -2.76 21.36
CA GLU A 10 -0.50 -3.76 21.05
C GLU A 10 -1.67 -3.70 22.05
N MET A 11 -1.37 -3.63 23.35
CA MET A 11 -2.38 -3.42 24.39
C MET A 11 -3.09 -2.08 24.26
N LYS A 12 -2.34 -1.01 23.98
CA LYS A 12 -2.89 0.33 23.84
C LYS A 12 -3.85 0.37 22.67
N TYR A 13 -3.48 -0.06 21.47
CA TYR A 13 -4.23 0.11 20.23
C TYR A 13 -5.07 -1.11 19.83
N GLY A 14 -4.95 -2.27 20.47
CA GLY A 14 -5.64 -3.49 20.01
C GLY A 14 -5.11 -4.00 18.66
N TYR A 15 -3.85 -3.70 18.35
CA TYR A 15 -3.15 -4.10 17.13
C TYR A 15 -2.03 -5.06 17.47
N PHE A 16 -2.00 -6.25 16.89
CA PHE A 16 -0.91 -7.19 17.13
C PHE A 16 0.05 -7.19 15.95
N PHE A 17 1.34 -7.00 16.22
CA PHE A 17 2.37 -7.10 15.20
C PHE A 17 2.67 -8.58 14.91
N PRO A 18 2.97 -8.91 13.64
CA PRO A 18 3.41 -10.25 13.26
C PRO A 18 4.58 -10.72 14.11
N LYS A 19 4.57 -11.98 14.51
CA LYS A 19 5.60 -12.55 15.39
C LYS A 19 6.99 -12.41 14.77
N GLU A 20 7.10 -12.70 13.48
CA GLU A 20 8.34 -12.61 12.71
C GLU A 20 8.92 -11.20 12.71
N TYR A 21 8.06 -10.18 12.63
CA TYR A 21 8.49 -8.78 12.73
C TYR A 21 9.04 -8.46 14.12
N LYS A 22 8.35 -8.88 15.18
CA LYS A 22 8.81 -8.67 16.56
C LYS A 22 10.15 -9.34 16.82
N GLU A 23 10.32 -10.58 16.38
CA GLU A 23 11.58 -11.31 16.52
C GLU A 23 12.72 -10.61 15.78
N PHE A 24 12.45 -10.15 14.55
CA PHE A 24 13.42 -9.41 13.74
C PHE A 24 13.85 -8.10 14.41
N ILE A 25 12.91 -7.24 14.79
CA ILE A 25 13.26 -5.92 15.33
C ILE A 25 13.89 -6.01 16.73
N TYR A 26 13.56 -7.03 17.52
CA TYR A 26 14.26 -7.28 18.79
C TYR A 26 15.67 -7.83 18.61
N LYS A 27 15.99 -8.41 17.44
CA LYS A 27 17.31 -8.93 17.12
C LYS A 27 18.20 -7.85 16.49
N PHE A 28 17.71 -7.17 15.47
CA PHE A 28 18.49 -6.21 14.66
C PHE A 28 18.38 -4.77 15.14
N GLY A 29 17.31 -4.42 15.87
CA GLY A 29 17.09 -3.07 16.38
C GLY A 29 16.66 -2.06 15.30
N GLY A 30 16.39 -0.84 15.76
CA GLY A 30 16.20 0.31 14.86
C GLY A 30 17.50 0.73 14.19
N ASP A 31 17.40 1.54 13.15
CA ASP A 31 18.46 1.97 12.22
C ASP A 31 19.14 0.83 11.43
N SER A 32 18.73 -0.42 11.62
CA SER A 32 19.13 -1.48 10.71
C SER A 32 18.55 -1.23 9.32
N GLN A 33 19.35 -1.41 8.28
CA GLN A 33 18.94 -1.25 6.89
C GLN A 33 18.94 -2.61 6.20
N PHE A 34 17.87 -2.92 5.47
CA PHE A 34 17.80 -4.05 4.55
C PHE A 34 17.00 -3.66 3.31
N GLY A 35 17.56 -3.89 2.13
CA GLY A 35 17.11 -3.23 0.90
C GLY A 35 17.05 -1.72 1.08
N SER A 36 15.97 -1.11 0.58
CA SER A 36 15.71 0.32 0.78
C SER A 36 15.05 0.67 2.13
N CYS A 37 14.75 -0.32 2.98
CA CYS A 37 14.08 -0.08 4.25
C CYS A 37 15.09 0.16 5.38
N ARG A 38 15.09 1.37 5.94
CA ARG A 38 15.64 1.63 7.28
C ARG A 38 14.56 1.35 8.32
N PHE A 39 14.82 0.43 9.24
CA PHE A 39 13.87 0.05 10.29
C PHE A 39 13.86 1.07 11.42
N GLU A 40 12.66 1.42 11.89
CA GLU A 40 12.50 2.36 12.98
C GLU A 40 12.60 1.70 14.35
N TYR A 41 12.97 2.51 15.35
CA TYR A 41 13.06 2.03 16.72
C TYR A 41 11.69 1.59 17.26
N PRO A 42 11.59 0.47 17.98
CA PRO A 42 10.35 0.02 18.62
C PRO A 42 9.69 1.11 19.50
N GLU A 43 10.50 1.98 20.10
CA GLU A 43 10.04 3.14 20.88
C GLU A 43 9.25 4.14 20.03
N ASN A 44 9.71 4.45 18.83
CA ASN A 44 9.09 5.40 17.91
C ASN A 44 7.75 4.85 17.40
N ILE A 45 7.74 3.58 17.04
CA ILE A 45 6.54 2.85 16.63
C ILE A 45 5.54 2.80 17.78
N ALA A 46 6.00 2.43 18.99
CA ALA A 46 5.12 2.32 20.15
C ALA A 46 4.54 3.67 20.60
N ALA A 47 5.29 4.75 20.43
CA ALA A 47 4.84 6.11 20.67
C ALA A 47 3.93 6.65 19.54
N ASN A 48 3.84 5.94 18.41
CA ASN A 48 3.11 6.32 17.21
C ASN A 48 3.51 7.72 16.68
N ILE A 49 4.81 8.01 16.69
CA ILE A 49 5.34 9.33 16.26
C ILE A 49 5.60 9.40 14.76
N LEU A 50 5.73 8.25 14.09
CA LEU A 50 5.98 8.14 12.66
C LEU A 50 4.73 8.46 11.82
N ARG A 51 3.54 8.20 12.38
CA ARG A 51 2.28 8.42 11.70
C ARG A 51 2.03 9.92 11.53
N ILE A 52 1.67 10.33 10.31
CA ILE A 52 1.36 11.72 10.00
C ILE A 52 -0.13 11.98 10.27
N PRO A 53 -0.49 12.71 11.36
CA PRO A 53 -1.87 12.86 11.78
C PRO A 53 -2.74 13.51 10.71
N GLY A 54 -3.89 12.90 10.44
CA GLY A 54 -4.86 13.47 9.50
C GLY A 54 -4.44 13.44 8.03
N LYS A 55 -3.43 12.65 7.66
CA LYS A 55 -3.02 12.42 6.27
C LYS A 55 -3.06 10.95 5.86
N MET A 56 -2.67 10.06 6.76
CA MET A 56 -2.53 8.63 6.45
C MET A 56 -3.86 7.88 6.63
N ASP A 57 -4.11 6.87 5.79
CA ASP A 57 -5.19 5.91 6.00
C ASP A 57 -5.15 5.31 7.42
N PHE A 58 -6.30 5.18 8.07
CA PHE A 58 -6.39 4.71 9.47
C PHE A 58 -5.83 3.30 9.67
N ARG A 59 -5.73 2.51 8.60
CA ARG A 59 -5.21 1.14 8.60
C ARG A 59 -3.69 1.04 8.59
N LEU A 60 -2.99 2.17 8.40
CA LEU A 60 -1.53 2.21 8.28
C LEU A 60 -0.84 2.35 9.64
N VAL A 61 0.14 1.48 9.87
CA VAL A 61 1.13 1.57 10.97
C VAL A 61 2.53 1.61 10.37
N PRO A 62 3.21 2.78 10.38
CA PRO A 62 4.59 2.87 9.92
C PRO A 62 5.56 2.09 10.81
N PHE A 63 6.59 1.49 10.20
CA PHE A 63 7.64 0.75 10.91
C PHE A 63 9.07 0.99 10.37
N GLY A 64 9.21 1.72 9.26
CA GLY A 64 10.49 2.04 8.64
C GLY A 64 10.32 3.09 7.55
N ASP A 65 11.42 3.54 6.96
CA ASP A 65 11.47 4.64 6.00
C ASP A 65 12.53 4.45 4.90
N ILE A 66 12.45 5.27 3.85
CA ILE A 66 13.43 5.36 2.74
C ILE A 66 14.25 6.67 2.83
N SER A 67 14.22 7.37 3.97
CA SER A 67 14.96 8.63 4.25
C SER A 67 14.65 9.83 3.33
N ASN A 68 13.61 9.72 2.50
CA ASN A 68 13.05 10.80 1.69
C ASN A 68 11.67 11.28 2.20
N GLY A 69 11.16 10.69 3.28
CA GLY A 69 9.82 10.94 3.82
C GLY A 69 8.82 9.80 3.60
N ASP A 70 9.10 8.87 2.68
CA ASP A 70 8.26 7.70 2.44
C ASP A 70 8.41 6.67 3.56
N LEU A 71 7.30 6.00 3.88
CA LEU A 71 7.19 5.15 5.06
C LEU A 71 6.76 3.74 4.68
N TYR A 72 7.56 2.75 5.07
CA TYR A 72 7.12 1.37 5.08
C TYR A 72 6.10 1.17 6.20
N CYS A 73 4.93 0.64 5.82
CA CYS A 73 3.81 0.48 6.73
C CYS A 73 3.23 -0.92 6.68
N PHE A 74 2.74 -1.38 7.83
CA PHE A 74 1.71 -2.41 7.87
C PHE A 74 0.38 -1.77 7.48
N TYR A 75 -0.39 -2.46 6.63
CA TYR A 75 -1.75 -2.08 6.27
C TYR A 75 -2.72 -3.17 6.72
N ARG A 76 -3.48 -2.91 7.78
CA ARG A 76 -4.44 -3.89 8.33
C ARG A 76 -5.80 -3.79 7.65
N TYR A 77 -6.23 -4.85 6.99
CA TYR A 77 -7.51 -4.89 6.28
C TYR A 77 -8.57 -5.78 6.94
N GLY A 78 -8.19 -6.55 7.96
CA GLY A 78 -9.10 -7.48 8.64
C GLY A 78 -8.80 -7.66 10.13
N PRO A 79 -9.66 -8.42 10.82
CA PRO A 79 -9.57 -8.62 12.26
C PRO A 79 -8.44 -9.55 12.67
N GLU A 80 -8.02 -10.50 11.84
CA GLU A 80 -6.97 -11.46 12.18
C GLU A 80 -5.59 -10.81 12.17
N ILE A 81 -4.63 -11.40 12.89
CA ILE A 81 -3.25 -10.87 12.96
C ILE A 81 -2.53 -11.03 11.60
N GLU A 82 -2.98 -11.96 10.78
CA GLU A 82 -2.48 -12.24 9.42
C GLU A 82 -3.19 -11.39 8.35
N ASP A 83 -4.24 -10.63 8.71
CA ASP A 83 -4.99 -9.79 7.77
C ASP A 83 -4.31 -8.43 7.54
N TYR A 84 -3.07 -8.49 7.05
CA TYR A 84 -2.30 -7.31 6.72
C TYR A 84 -1.54 -7.45 5.40
N PHE A 85 -1.17 -6.31 4.84
CA PHE A 85 -0.14 -6.19 3.81
C PHE A 85 1.02 -5.36 4.36
N ILE A 86 2.18 -5.49 3.72
CA ILE A 86 3.27 -4.53 3.85
C ILE A 86 3.40 -3.79 2.54
N GLY A 87 3.60 -2.49 2.66
CA GLY A 87 3.69 -1.61 1.52
C GLY A 87 4.39 -0.32 1.85
N LEU A 88 4.49 0.52 0.83
CA LEU A 88 5.15 1.81 0.89
C LEU A 88 4.11 2.93 0.80
N TYR A 89 4.06 3.77 1.83
CA TYR A 89 3.28 5.00 1.83
C TYR A 89 4.14 6.12 1.21
N LEU A 90 3.64 6.69 0.13
CA LEU A 90 4.28 7.77 -0.61
C LEU A 90 3.85 9.11 -0.01
N HIS A 91 4.77 9.82 0.64
CA HIS A 91 4.40 10.96 1.46
C HIS A 91 3.94 12.18 0.64
N GLU A 92 4.43 12.31 -0.59
CA GLU A 92 4.09 13.42 -1.50
C GLU A 92 2.66 13.29 -2.03
N THR A 93 2.25 12.07 -2.39
CA THR A 93 0.95 11.81 -3.04
C THR A 93 -0.11 11.24 -2.10
N GLY A 94 0.30 10.67 -0.95
CA GLY A 94 -0.58 9.97 -0.02
C GLY A 94 -0.99 8.56 -0.48
N ASN A 95 -0.42 8.06 -1.58
CA ASN A 95 -0.68 6.71 -2.07
C ASN A 95 0.00 5.64 -1.21
N PHE A 96 -0.52 4.43 -1.24
CA PHE A 96 0.04 3.27 -0.59
C PHE A 96 0.13 2.10 -1.57
N VAL A 97 1.37 1.66 -1.82
CA VAL A 97 1.68 0.58 -2.76
C VAL A 97 1.78 -0.74 -1.99
N ILE A 98 1.00 -1.76 -2.37
CA ILE A 98 0.99 -3.06 -1.69
C ILE A 98 2.11 -3.95 -2.25
N LEU A 99 3.16 -4.15 -1.48
CA LEU A 99 4.40 -4.80 -1.92
C LEU A 99 4.46 -6.29 -1.57
N ALA A 100 4.01 -6.65 -0.37
CA ALA A 100 4.10 -8.02 0.15
C ALA A 100 2.91 -8.37 1.05
N SER A 101 2.56 -9.66 1.09
CA SER A 101 1.45 -10.18 1.90
C SER A 101 1.81 -10.50 3.34
N ASN A 102 3.10 -10.51 3.68
CA ASN A 102 3.58 -10.76 5.04
C ASN A 102 5.02 -10.28 5.23
N PHE A 103 5.50 -10.28 6.48
CA PHE A 103 6.81 -9.76 6.84
C PHE A 103 7.97 -10.56 6.24
N LYS A 104 7.88 -11.89 6.23
CA LYS A 104 8.90 -12.73 5.61
C LYS A 104 9.03 -12.46 4.10
N SER A 105 7.92 -12.20 3.42
CA SER A 105 7.91 -11.88 1.99
C SER A 105 8.46 -10.48 1.72
N PHE A 106 8.19 -9.53 2.62
CA PHE A 106 8.84 -8.22 2.59
C PHE A 106 10.36 -8.32 2.77
N MET A 107 10.86 -9.14 3.70
CA MET A 107 12.30 -9.34 3.84
C MET A 107 12.94 -10.01 2.61
N TYR A 108 12.19 -10.85 1.89
CA TYR A 108 12.66 -11.37 0.61
C TYR A 108 12.76 -10.26 -0.45
N ARG A 109 11.79 -9.33 -0.48
CA ARG A 109 11.87 -8.12 -1.31
C ARG A 109 13.13 -7.31 -0.98
N CYS A 110 13.37 -7.02 0.29
CA CYS A 110 14.59 -6.32 0.73
C CYS A 110 15.87 -7.00 0.22
N MET A 111 15.91 -8.34 0.21
CA MET A 111 17.05 -9.09 -0.33
C MET A 111 17.19 -8.94 -1.85
N LEU A 112 16.08 -8.87 -2.61
CA LEU A 112 16.12 -8.57 -4.04
C LEU A 112 16.62 -7.15 -4.30
N ASP A 113 16.15 -6.19 -3.51
CA ASP A 113 16.55 -4.78 -3.60
C ASP A 113 18.06 -4.62 -3.30
N ASP A 114 18.57 -5.26 -2.24
CA ASP A 114 20.01 -5.29 -1.92
C ASP A 114 20.83 -5.96 -3.03
N TYR A 115 20.38 -7.11 -3.56
CA TYR A 115 21.10 -7.77 -4.64
C TYR A 115 21.15 -6.89 -5.91
N PHE A 116 20.04 -6.22 -6.25
CA PHE A 116 20.02 -5.27 -7.37
C PHE A 116 21.02 -4.14 -7.19
N ALA A 117 21.05 -3.53 -6.00
CA ALA A 117 22.00 -2.47 -5.68
C ALA A 117 23.45 -2.96 -5.70
N SER A 118 23.70 -4.25 -5.42
CA SER A 118 25.05 -4.81 -5.47
C SER A 118 25.60 -4.97 -6.90
N ILE A 119 24.74 -5.17 -7.90
CA ILE A 119 25.15 -5.41 -9.29
C ILE A 119 25.03 -4.18 -10.19
N ASN A 120 24.32 -3.15 -9.75
CA ASN A 120 24.19 -1.88 -10.46
C ASN A 120 24.99 -0.79 -9.74
N ALA A 121 25.99 -0.25 -10.43
CA ALA A 121 26.76 0.87 -9.89
C ALA A 121 25.88 2.13 -9.79
N ASN A 122 26.04 2.86 -8.69
CA ASN A 122 25.49 4.20 -8.55
C ASN A 122 26.44 5.19 -9.26
N GLU A 123 25.94 5.87 -10.29
CA GLU A 123 26.70 6.83 -11.09
C GLU A 123 27.19 8.04 -10.28
N ASP A 124 26.54 8.34 -9.15
CA ASP A 124 26.90 9.46 -8.26
C ASP A 124 28.04 9.10 -7.28
N LEU A 125 28.41 7.82 -7.16
CA LEU A 125 29.44 7.35 -6.24
C LEU A 125 30.79 7.14 -6.94
N SER A 126 31.88 7.30 -6.17
CA SER A 126 33.20 6.91 -6.66
C SER A 126 33.27 5.39 -6.90
N PHE A 127 34.28 4.93 -7.63
CA PHE A 127 34.47 3.49 -7.86
C PHE A 127 34.70 2.72 -6.54
N GLU A 128 35.48 3.29 -5.62
CA GLU A 128 35.76 2.69 -4.31
C GLU A 128 34.49 2.63 -3.44
N ASP A 129 33.69 3.69 -3.45
CA ASP A 129 32.41 3.74 -2.72
C ASP A 129 31.41 2.73 -3.28
N ASN A 130 31.33 2.58 -4.61
CA ASN A 130 30.50 1.57 -5.26
C ASN A 130 30.91 0.14 -4.87
N ILE A 131 32.21 -0.14 -4.76
CA ILE A 131 32.70 -1.43 -4.28
C ILE A 131 32.26 -1.66 -2.83
N SER A 132 32.45 -0.68 -1.95
CA SER A 132 32.06 -0.78 -0.54
C SER A 132 30.55 -1.01 -0.39
N ALA A 133 29.74 -0.20 -1.08
CA ALA A 133 28.28 -0.32 -1.07
C ALA A 133 27.82 -1.69 -1.58
N SER A 134 28.45 -2.20 -2.66
CA SER A 134 28.14 -3.53 -3.19
C SER A 134 28.44 -4.64 -2.18
N PHE A 135 29.59 -4.58 -1.49
CA PHE A 135 29.92 -5.54 -0.43
C PHE A 135 28.92 -5.52 0.73
N GLU A 136 28.53 -4.33 1.20
CA GLU A 136 27.53 -4.19 2.26
C GLU A 136 26.17 -4.76 1.84
N CYS A 137 25.74 -4.54 0.60
CA CYS A 137 24.51 -5.11 0.06
C CYS A 137 24.55 -6.64 0.04
N LEU A 138 25.68 -7.24 -0.36
CA LEU A 138 25.85 -8.69 -0.38
C LEU A 138 25.90 -9.28 1.04
N GLU A 139 26.54 -8.61 2.00
CA GLU A 139 26.52 -9.02 3.41
C GLU A 139 25.09 -9.05 3.96
N ARG A 140 24.28 -8.02 3.68
CA ARG A 140 22.86 -8.01 4.05
C ARG A 140 22.09 -9.15 3.39
N CYS A 141 22.36 -9.47 2.13
CA CYS A 141 21.78 -10.63 1.48
C CYS A 141 22.12 -11.95 2.20
N GLU A 142 23.38 -12.14 2.61
CA GLU A 142 23.81 -13.33 3.36
C GLU A 142 23.12 -13.42 4.74
N ILE A 143 22.97 -12.29 5.44
CA ILE A 143 22.24 -12.21 6.71
C ILE A 143 20.78 -12.66 6.51
N LEU A 144 20.08 -12.12 5.50
CA LEU A 144 18.68 -12.47 5.22
C LEU A 144 18.54 -13.92 4.75
N SER A 145 19.48 -14.41 3.94
CA SER A 145 19.53 -15.81 3.53
C SER A 145 19.58 -16.74 4.73
N LYS A 146 20.46 -16.46 5.69
CA LYS A 146 20.61 -17.26 6.91
C LYS A 146 19.41 -17.15 7.83
N GLU A 147 18.86 -15.94 8.02
CA GLU A 147 17.78 -15.69 8.97
C GLU A 147 16.45 -16.29 8.54
N PHE A 148 16.13 -16.15 7.26
CA PHE A 148 14.81 -16.53 6.74
C PHE A 148 14.83 -17.79 5.86
N GLY A 149 16.01 -18.36 5.62
CA GLY A 149 16.22 -19.51 4.75
C GLY A 149 15.97 -19.19 3.28
N PHE A 150 16.34 -17.99 2.83
CA PHE A 150 16.22 -17.61 1.42
C PHE A 150 17.37 -18.20 0.59
N ASN A 151 17.08 -18.55 -0.65
CA ASN A 151 18.07 -19.11 -1.57
C ASN A 151 18.77 -17.99 -2.33
N LEU A 152 20.00 -17.68 -1.94
CA LEU A 152 20.81 -16.65 -2.58
C LEU A 152 21.13 -16.99 -4.05
N ASP A 153 21.34 -18.27 -4.37
CA ASP A 153 21.68 -18.67 -5.75
C ASP A 153 20.50 -18.52 -6.72
N GLU A 154 19.27 -18.59 -6.21
CA GLU A 154 18.07 -18.26 -6.98
C GLU A 154 18.02 -16.75 -7.30
N ILE A 155 18.33 -15.89 -6.32
CA ILE A 155 18.31 -14.44 -6.50
C ILE A 155 19.41 -13.97 -7.46
N LYS A 156 20.56 -14.67 -7.48
CA LYS A 156 21.65 -14.39 -8.44
C LYS A 156 21.25 -14.53 -9.91
N GLN A 157 20.08 -15.10 -10.21
CA GLN A 157 19.52 -15.19 -11.56
C GLN A 157 18.78 -13.93 -12.00
N TYR A 158 18.52 -12.98 -11.09
CA TYR A 158 17.89 -11.71 -11.38
C TYR A 158 18.72 -10.88 -12.37
N ARG A 159 18.16 -10.59 -13.55
CA ARG A 159 18.77 -9.74 -14.59
C ARG A 159 17.86 -8.64 -15.12
N SER A 160 16.57 -8.70 -14.82
CA SER A 160 15.56 -7.77 -15.33
C SER A 160 14.41 -7.58 -14.33
N GLU A 161 13.69 -6.47 -14.44
CA GLU A 161 12.48 -6.18 -13.65
C GLU A 161 11.44 -7.31 -13.75
N LEU A 162 11.34 -7.97 -14.91
CA LEU A 162 10.51 -9.15 -15.08
C LEU A 162 10.94 -10.31 -14.16
N ASP A 163 12.25 -10.54 -14.00
CA ASP A 163 12.77 -11.57 -13.08
C ASP A 163 12.46 -11.21 -11.64
N TYR A 164 12.58 -9.93 -11.27
CA TYR A 164 12.22 -9.43 -9.94
C TYR A 164 10.78 -9.80 -9.58
N HIS A 165 9.82 -9.45 -10.44
CA HIS A 165 8.41 -9.74 -10.17
C HIS A 165 8.10 -11.25 -10.23
N ASN A 166 8.79 -12.01 -11.08
CA ASN A 166 8.65 -13.47 -11.09
C ASN A 166 9.16 -14.11 -9.80
N LEU A 167 10.33 -13.69 -9.30
CA LEU A 167 10.88 -14.14 -8.02
C LEU A 167 9.97 -13.74 -6.86
N MET A 168 9.46 -12.51 -6.84
CA MET A 168 8.49 -12.05 -5.86
C MET A 168 7.22 -12.89 -5.85
N ILE A 169 6.62 -13.20 -7.01
CA ILE A 169 5.40 -14.03 -7.07
C ILE A 169 5.66 -15.50 -6.74
N LYS A 170 6.85 -16.02 -7.07
CA LYS A 170 7.26 -17.36 -6.67
C LYS A 170 7.39 -17.47 -5.15
N LYS A 171 7.91 -16.43 -4.50
CA LYS A 171 7.99 -16.36 -3.04
C LYS A 171 6.65 -16.09 -2.37
N ASP A 172 5.94 -15.10 -2.90
CA ASP A 172 4.71 -14.53 -2.39
C ASP A 172 3.68 -14.44 -3.51
N GLY A 173 2.88 -15.50 -3.62
CA GLY A 173 1.80 -15.56 -4.61
C GLY A 173 0.71 -14.49 -4.42
N LYS A 174 0.77 -13.68 -3.35
CA LYS A 174 -0.15 -12.60 -3.01
C LYS A 174 0.50 -11.20 -3.07
N ALA A 175 1.72 -11.04 -3.61
CA ALA A 175 2.32 -9.72 -3.81
C ALA A 175 1.56 -8.94 -4.91
N VAL A 176 0.60 -8.10 -4.50
CA VAL A 176 -0.42 -7.52 -5.39
C VAL A 176 0.19 -6.65 -6.49
N GLN A 177 1.17 -5.80 -6.15
CA GLN A 177 1.84 -4.96 -7.15
C GLN A 177 2.56 -5.79 -8.22
N SER A 178 3.28 -6.83 -7.81
CA SER A 178 3.97 -7.75 -8.74
C SER A 178 2.98 -8.54 -9.60
N LEU A 179 1.82 -8.93 -9.07
CA LEU A 179 0.74 -9.55 -9.87
C LEU A 179 0.20 -8.59 -10.93
N CYS A 180 0.06 -7.30 -10.59
CA CYS A 180 -0.39 -6.27 -11.54
C CYS A 180 0.65 -6.04 -12.64
N TYR A 181 1.94 -5.94 -12.27
CA TYR A 181 3.04 -5.82 -13.23
C TYR A 181 3.04 -6.99 -14.23
N LEU A 182 3.10 -8.24 -13.74
CA LEU A 182 3.14 -9.42 -14.62
C LEU A 182 1.87 -9.51 -15.48
N GLY A 183 0.72 -9.23 -14.89
CA GLY A 183 -0.55 -9.21 -15.60
C GLY A 183 -0.55 -8.25 -16.78
N LYS A 184 -0.14 -7.00 -16.55
CA LYS A 184 0.00 -5.99 -17.61
C LYS A 184 1.04 -6.40 -18.65
N TYR A 185 2.23 -6.82 -18.23
CA TYR A 185 3.31 -7.27 -19.11
C TYR A 185 2.82 -8.35 -20.11
N TYR A 186 2.13 -9.38 -19.61
CA TYR A 186 1.64 -10.46 -20.48
C TYR A 186 0.47 -10.03 -21.38
N LEU A 187 -0.38 -9.08 -20.95
CA LEU A 187 -1.42 -8.51 -21.82
C LEU A 187 -0.81 -7.72 -22.99
N GLU A 188 0.25 -6.95 -22.74
CA GLU A 188 0.98 -6.17 -23.76
C GLU A 188 1.77 -7.07 -24.73
N LYS A 189 2.18 -8.26 -24.29
CA LYS A 189 2.80 -9.30 -25.13
C LYS A 189 1.79 -10.23 -25.80
N GLU A 190 0.50 -9.91 -25.72
CA GLU A 190 -0.61 -10.70 -26.30
C GLU A 190 -0.72 -12.14 -25.73
N ASP A 191 -0.04 -12.48 -24.64
CA ASP A 191 -0.26 -13.71 -23.86
C ASP A 191 -1.43 -13.50 -22.90
N TYR A 192 -2.63 -13.37 -23.49
CA TYR A 192 -3.85 -13.04 -22.75
C TYR A 192 -4.15 -14.06 -21.65
N LYS A 193 -3.85 -15.34 -21.86
CA LYS A 193 -4.10 -16.39 -20.86
C LYS A 193 -3.34 -16.11 -19.57
N LYS A 194 -2.04 -15.76 -19.66
CA LYS A 194 -1.26 -15.37 -18.49
C LYS A 194 -1.67 -14.00 -17.96
N GLY A 195 -1.88 -13.03 -18.84
CA GLY A 195 -2.30 -11.68 -18.47
C GLY A 195 -3.57 -11.68 -17.60
N PHE A 196 -4.65 -12.30 -18.09
CA PHE A 196 -5.89 -12.48 -17.33
C PHE A 196 -5.69 -13.29 -16.05
N TYR A 197 -4.83 -14.31 -16.06
CA TYR A 197 -4.55 -15.12 -14.87
C TYR A 197 -3.98 -14.26 -13.72
N TYR A 198 -2.92 -13.48 -13.98
CA TYR A 198 -2.27 -12.66 -12.95
C TYR A 198 -3.17 -11.53 -12.46
N ILE A 199 -3.86 -10.82 -13.37
CA ILE A 199 -4.78 -9.74 -12.98
C ILE A 199 -5.94 -10.28 -12.13
N ASN A 200 -6.56 -11.39 -12.53
CA ASN A 200 -7.63 -11.98 -11.72
C ASN A 200 -7.12 -12.51 -10.37
N LYS A 201 -5.86 -12.97 -10.30
CA LYS A 201 -5.23 -13.34 -9.04
C LYS A 201 -5.06 -12.11 -8.13
N ALA A 202 -4.64 -10.95 -8.67
CA ALA A 202 -4.57 -9.70 -7.92
C ALA A 202 -5.95 -9.28 -7.35
N ILE A 203 -6.99 -9.34 -8.19
CA ILE A 203 -8.38 -9.05 -7.78
C ILE A 203 -8.83 -9.96 -6.62
N LYS A 204 -8.51 -11.25 -6.69
CA LYS A 204 -8.85 -12.22 -5.64
C LYS A 204 -8.05 -12.00 -4.35
N THR A 205 -6.80 -11.60 -4.46
CA THR A 205 -5.93 -11.34 -3.31
C THR A 205 -6.40 -10.12 -2.53
N TYR A 206 -6.66 -9.00 -3.22
CA TYR A 206 -7.17 -7.80 -2.56
C TYR A 206 -8.09 -7.02 -3.49
N ASN A 207 -9.39 -7.22 -3.30
CA ASN A 207 -10.42 -6.70 -4.20
C ASN A 207 -10.62 -5.19 -4.11
N ASN A 208 -10.05 -4.53 -3.09
CA ASN A 208 -10.11 -3.07 -2.90
C ASN A 208 -8.93 -2.34 -3.57
N TYR A 209 -7.97 -3.08 -4.15
CA TYR A 209 -6.90 -2.49 -4.95
C TYR A 209 -7.42 -2.03 -6.31
N PHE A 210 -7.08 -0.81 -6.72
CA PHE A 210 -7.58 -0.21 -7.96
C PHE A 210 -6.91 -0.79 -9.21
N ALA A 211 -5.57 -0.86 -9.22
CA ALA A 211 -4.74 -1.22 -10.37
C ALA A 211 -5.27 -2.38 -11.22
N PRO A 212 -5.63 -3.55 -10.65
CA PRO A 212 -5.99 -4.69 -11.49
C PRO A 212 -7.29 -4.47 -12.29
N TYR A 213 -8.23 -3.68 -11.76
CA TYR A 213 -9.45 -3.34 -12.50
C TYR A 213 -9.17 -2.32 -13.60
N TYR A 214 -8.33 -1.33 -13.30
CA TYR A 214 -7.95 -0.29 -14.25
C TYR A 214 -7.18 -0.86 -15.45
N ILE A 215 -6.15 -1.67 -15.17
CA ILE A 215 -5.32 -2.32 -16.20
C ILE A 215 -6.21 -3.15 -17.13
N LEU A 216 -7.09 -3.98 -16.56
CA LEU A 216 -7.93 -4.86 -17.36
C LEU A 216 -9.00 -4.10 -18.13
N GLY A 217 -9.64 -3.14 -17.48
CA GLY A 217 -10.67 -2.31 -18.09
C GLY A 217 -10.14 -1.53 -19.28
N LYS A 218 -9.02 -0.81 -19.12
CA LYS A 218 -8.39 -0.08 -20.23
C LYS A 218 -7.92 -0.99 -21.34
N HIS A 219 -7.25 -2.11 -21.01
CA HIS A 219 -6.80 -3.05 -22.02
C HIS A 219 -7.96 -3.57 -22.88
N LEU A 220 -9.08 -3.96 -22.26
CA LEU A 220 -10.27 -4.45 -22.96
C LEU A 220 -10.89 -3.36 -23.85
N LEU A 221 -11.05 -2.13 -23.34
CA LEU A 221 -11.62 -1.03 -24.13
C LEU A 221 -10.73 -0.65 -25.33
N LEU A 222 -9.41 -0.55 -25.13
CA LEU A 222 -8.46 -0.28 -26.21
C LEU A 222 -8.44 -1.41 -27.25
N SER A 223 -8.82 -2.62 -26.86
CA SER A 223 -9.00 -3.78 -27.76
C SER A 223 -10.42 -3.85 -28.38
N GLY A 224 -11.25 -2.83 -28.20
CA GLY A 224 -12.62 -2.76 -28.74
C GLY A 224 -13.65 -3.62 -27.98
N LYS A 225 -13.32 -4.14 -26.79
CA LYS A 225 -14.22 -5.00 -25.99
C LYS A 225 -14.94 -4.18 -24.92
N ILE A 226 -16.27 -4.07 -25.06
CA ILE A 226 -17.13 -3.27 -24.18
C ILE A 226 -17.13 -3.76 -22.72
N ASP A 227 -16.80 -5.03 -22.48
CA ASP A 227 -16.65 -5.61 -21.13
C ASP A 227 -15.65 -4.84 -20.25
N GLY A 228 -14.75 -4.06 -20.86
CA GLY A 228 -13.83 -3.18 -20.14
C GLY A 228 -14.54 -2.18 -19.23
N TYR A 229 -15.73 -1.69 -19.61
CA TYR A 229 -16.52 -0.77 -18.78
C TYR A 229 -16.93 -1.40 -17.45
N THR A 230 -17.23 -2.71 -17.41
CA THR A 230 -17.56 -3.42 -16.17
C THR A 230 -16.39 -3.39 -15.19
N TYR A 231 -15.15 -3.52 -15.69
CA TYR A 231 -13.97 -3.41 -14.86
C TYR A 231 -13.71 -1.97 -14.40
N LEU A 232 -13.89 -0.98 -15.28
CA LEU A 232 -13.73 0.43 -14.91
C LEU A 232 -14.78 0.91 -13.88
N LYS A 233 -16.04 0.49 -14.01
CA LYS A 233 -17.08 0.69 -12.98
C LYS A 233 -16.68 0.09 -11.64
N ARG A 234 -15.95 -1.02 -11.63
CA ARG A 234 -15.41 -1.59 -10.38
C ARG A 234 -14.20 -0.81 -9.87
N ALA A 235 -13.34 -0.32 -10.75
CA ALA A 235 -12.15 0.46 -10.41
C ALA A 235 -12.51 1.76 -9.69
N ILE A 236 -13.50 2.51 -10.19
CA ILE A 236 -13.86 3.82 -9.62
C ILE A 236 -14.36 3.78 -8.17
N LYS A 237 -14.82 2.60 -7.73
CA LYS A 237 -15.31 2.33 -6.36
C LYS A 237 -14.21 1.84 -5.42
N ARG A 238 -12.95 1.85 -5.85
CA ARG A 238 -11.80 1.43 -5.05
C ARG A 238 -11.21 2.61 -4.31
N SER A 239 -10.30 2.32 -3.40
CA SER A 239 -9.71 3.34 -2.55
C SER A 239 -8.81 4.29 -3.34
N LEU A 240 -8.92 5.58 -3.05
CA LEU A 240 -8.10 6.64 -3.65
C LEU A 240 -6.63 6.57 -3.25
N SER A 241 -6.32 5.98 -2.10
CA SER A 241 -4.95 5.80 -1.61
C SER A 241 -4.34 4.45 -2.02
N LEU A 242 -5.10 3.55 -2.66
CA LEU A 242 -4.63 2.20 -3.03
C LEU A 242 -4.70 2.02 -4.54
N THR A 243 -4.11 2.97 -5.26
CA THR A 243 -4.22 2.97 -6.72
C THR A 243 -3.26 2.00 -7.40
N GLY A 244 -2.09 1.77 -6.77
CA GLY A 244 -0.93 1.15 -7.41
C GLY A 244 -0.05 2.13 -8.16
N TYR A 245 -0.33 3.43 -8.06
CA TYR A 245 0.61 4.49 -8.45
C TYR A 245 1.88 4.40 -7.60
N SER A 246 3.03 4.46 -8.25
CA SER A 246 4.34 4.62 -7.62
C SER A 246 5.18 5.52 -8.51
N TYR A 247 6.04 6.35 -7.90
CA TYR A 247 7.14 7.01 -8.61
C TYR A 247 8.47 6.25 -8.45
N TRP A 248 8.49 5.18 -7.67
CA TRP A 248 9.63 4.27 -7.55
C TRP A 248 9.64 3.28 -8.71
N GLN A 249 10.79 3.15 -9.36
CA GLN A 249 10.94 2.37 -10.58
C GLN A 249 10.59 0.89 -10.37
N GLU A 250 11.01 0.30 -9.25
CA GLU A 250 10.82 -1.12 -8.92
C GLU A 250 9.35 -1.50 -8.69
N ASP A 251 8.52 -0.51 -8.43
CA ASP A 251 7.10 -0.67 -8.17
C ASP A 251 6.24 -0.02 -9.27
N PHE A 252 6.86 0.44 -10.36
CA PHE A 252 6.19 1.23 -11.39
C PHE A 252 5.38 0.33 -12.33
N ILE A 253 4.06 0.57 -12.41
CA ILE A 253 3.15 -0.20 -13.28
C ILE A 253 2.36 0.69 -14.25
N ASP A 254 2.79 1.94 -14.46
CA ASP A 254 2.11 3.00 -15.23
C ASP A 254 0.64 3.24 -14.83
N ILE A 255 0.30 3.14 -13.55
CA ILE A 255 -0.95 3.70 -13.06
C ILE A 255 -0.73 5.20 -12.87
N PRO A 256 -1.53 6.10 -13.44
CA PRO A 256 -1.38 7.54 -13.23
C PRO A 256 -1.85 7.96 -11.83
N GLU A 257 -1.32 9.07 -11.31
CA GLU A 257 -1.67 9.57 -9.96
C GLU A 257 -3.19 9.85 -9.85
N ASP A 258 -3.74 10.49 -10.88
CA ASP A 258 -5.15 10.88 -10.99
C ASP A 258 -6.03 9.80 -11.65
N ALA A 259 -5.67 8.53 -11.54
CA ALA A 259 -6.33 7.45 -12.29
C ALA A 259 -7.85 7.36 -12.12
N HIS A 260 -8.41 7.81 -10.99
CA HIS A 260 -9.88 7.82 -10.83
C HIS A 260 -10.55 8.88 -11.73
N ARG A 261 -9.90 10.01 -12.02
CA ARG A 261 -10.42 10.99 -12.99
C ARG A 261 -10.33 10.42 -14.40
N ASP A 262 -9.24 9.74 -14.75
CA ASP A 262 -9.11 9.03 -16.03
C ASP A 262 -10.27 8.02 -16.20
N VAL A 263 -10.56 7.22 -15.18
CA VAL A 263 -11.70 6.29 -15.19
C VAL A 263 -13.04 7.02 -15.32
N ALA A 264 -13.25 8.14 -14.62
CA ALA A 264 -14.49 8.90 -14.71
C ALA A 264 -14.78 9.39 -16.14
N LEU A 265 -13.75 9.78 -16.90
CA LEU A 265 -13.87 10.16 -18.30
C LEU A 265 -14.35 9.01 -19.19
N TYR A 266 -13.86 7.78 -18.98
CA TYR A 266 -14.39 6.62 -19.71
C TYR A 266 -15.85 6.35 -19.38
N LEU A 267 -16.25 6.59 -18.14
CA LEU A 267 -17.59 6.25 -17.68
C LEU A 267 -18.63 7.28 -18.13
N GLU A 268 -18.28 8.55 -18.36
CA GLU A 268 -19.19 9.70 -18.60
C GLU A 268 -20.30 9.47 -19.64
N ASP A 269 -20.08 8.58 -20.62
CA ASP A 269 -21.04 8.24 -21.68
C ASP A 269 -21.97 7.05 -21.35
N MET A 270 -21.87 6.44 -20.17
CA MET A 270 -22.70 5.30 -19.77
C MET A 270 -24.04 5.72 -19.13
N PHE A 271 -25.15 5.15 -19.61
CA PHE A 271 -26.51 5.44 -19.11
C PHE A 271 -27.00 4.49 -18.00
N ASP A 272 -26.17 3.56 -17.54
CA ASP A 272 -26.53 2.51 -16.59
C ASP A 272 -25.80 2.67 -15.25
N TYR A 273 -26.55 2.73 -14.15
CA TYR A 273 -26.05 3.08 -12.82
C TYR A 273 -26.56 2.16 -11.73
N ASP A 274 -25.64 1.61 -10.95
CA ASP A 274 -25.96 0.71 -9.84
C ASP A 274 -25.87 1.41 -8.47
N ASP A 275 -25.14 2.53 -8.34
CA ASP A 275 -24.95 3.20 -7.05
C ASP A 275 -24.85 4.74 -7.06
N LEU A 276 -24.73 5.31 -5.85
CA LEU A 276 -24.68 6.75 -5.61
C LEU A 276 -23.40 7.42 -6.13
N LEU A 277 -22.25 6.75 -6.00
CA LEU A 277 -20.96 7.30 -6.43
C LEU A 277 -20.98 7.41 -7.95
N GLU A 278 -21.34 6.34 -8.67
CA GLU A 278 -21.46 6.34 -10.13
C GLU A 278 -22.37 7.48 -10.61
N ARG A 279 -23.58 7.61 -10.05
CA ARG A 279 -24.50 8.69 -10.43
C ARG A 279 -23.96 10.10 -10.20
N LYS A 280 -23.12 10.30 -9.18
CA LYS A 280 -22.53 11.60 -8.88
C LYS A 280 -21.38 11.92 -9.83
N LEU A 281 -20.47 10.97 -10.04
CA LEU A 281 -19.33 11.14 -10.94
C LEU A 281 -19.77 11.44 -12.38
N MET A 282 -20.78 10.72 -12.84
CA MET A 282 -21.40 10.89 -14.16
C MET A 282 -22.12 12.23 -14.37
N ARG A 283 -22.39 12.95 -13.28
CA ARG A 283 -22.92 14.32 -13.30
C ARG A 283 -21.81 15.37 -13.15
N GLY A 284 -20.57 14.98 -13.45
CA GLY A 284 -19.38 15.84 -13.39
C GLY A 284 -18.81 16.03 -12.00
N ALA A 285 -19.15 15.19 -11.02
CA ALA A 285 -18.51 15.26 -9.70
C ALA A 285 -17.08 14.72 -9.78
N ASP A 286 -16.13 15.44 -9.19
CA ASP A 286 -14.73 15.00 -9.12
C ASP A 286 -14.59 13.85 -8.10
N PRO A 287 -14.02 12.68 -8.47
CA PRO A 287 -13.78 11.60 -7.53
C PRO A 287 -12.82 11.97 -6.40
N TYR A 288 -12.03 13.05 -6.55
CA TYR A 288 -11.12 13.56 -5.52
C TYR A 288 -11.71 14.73 -4.70
N ASP A 289 -13.03 14.91 -4.69
CA ASP A 289 -13.71 15.91 -3.85
C ASP A 289 -14.03 15.37 -2.44
N MET A 290 -13.49 16.02 -1.41
CA MET A 290 -13.71 15.64 -0.01
C MET A 290 -15.19 15.66 0.39
N LYS A 291 -15.97 16.66 -0.08
CA LYS A 291 -17.38 16.81 0.30
C LYS A 291 -18.23 15.69 -0.29
N LEU A 292 -17.96 15.30 -1.53
CA LEU A 292 -18.56 14.13 -2.18
C LEU A 292 -18.29 12.87 -1.35
N ARG A 293 -17.02 12.61 -1.01
CA ARG A 293 -16.62 11.43 -0.23
C ARG A 293 -17.29 11.38 1.13
N MET A 294 -17.35 12.52 1.83
CA MET A 294 -18.07 12.65 3.10
C MET A 294 -19.58 12.43 2.95
N ALA A 295 -20.21 12.91 1.87
CA ALA A 295 -21.63 12.67 1.62
C ALA A 295 -21.91 11.17 1.43
N ILE A 296 -21.07 10.46 0.69
CA ILE A 296 -21.20 9.01 0.49
C ILE A 296 -20.97 8.26 1.81
N ALA A 297 -19.96 8.64 2.60
CA ALA A 297 -19.71 8.08 3.93
C ALA A 297 -20.93 8.21 4.83
N LYS A 298 -21.57 9.40 4.86
CA LYS A 298 -22.79 9.67 5.63
C LYS A 298 -23.97 8.81 5.18
N GLU A 299 -24.12 8.56 3.89
CA GLU A 299 -25.16 7.65 3.38
C GLU A 299 -24.90 6.19 3.79
N TYR A 300 -23.65 5.70 3.66
CA TYR A 300 -23.30 4.36 4.13
C TYR A 300 -23.51 4.18 5.63
N TYR A 301 -23.20 5.20 6.43
CA TYR A 301 -23.45 5.18 7.88
C TYR A 301 -24.94 5.04 8.20
N LYS A 302 -25.82 5.83 7.55
CA LYS A 302 -27.28 5.79 7.76
C LYS A 302 -27.88 4.41 7.50
N ILE A 303 -27.35 3.67 6.53
CA ILE A 303 -27.84 2.32 6.17
C ILE A 303 -27.07 1.19 6.87
N GLY A 304 -26.24 1.50 7.87
CA GLY A 304 -25.51 0.51 8.67
C GLY A 304 -24.30 -0.13 7.98
N LYS A 305 -23.85 0.38 6.82
CA LYS A 305 -22.66 -0.11 6.11
C LYS A 305 -21.38 0.52 6.65
N TYR A 306 -21.08 0.32 7.93
CA TYR A 306 -19.99 1.01 8.63
C TYR A 306 -18.60 0.82 8.01
N LYS A 307 -18.25 -0.39 7.54
CA LYS A 307 -16.96 -0.63 6.87
C LYS A 307 -16.78 0.23 5.62
N HIS A 308 -17.83 0.32 4.79
CA HIS A 308 -17.82 1.15 3.57
C HIS A 308 -17.81 2.64 3.94
N ALA A 309 -18.48 3.04 5.02
CA ALA A 309 -18.42 4.41 5.52
C ALA A 309 -17.00 4.82 5.96
N ILE A 310 -16.29 3.95 6.68
CA ILE A 310 -14.87 4.16 7.04
C ILE A 310 -13.96 4.24 5.81
N GLU A 311 -14.19 3.39 4.80
CA GLU A 311 -13.43 3.44 3.54
C GLU A 311 -13.59 4.80 2.83
N GLU A 312 -14.82 5.33 2.77
CA GLU A 312 -15.04 6.66 2.20
C GLU A 312 -14.51 7.79 3.09
N CYS A 313 -14.45 7.61 4.42
CA CYS A 313 -13.70 8.52 5.30
C CYS A 313 -12.19 8.50 4.97
N CYS A 314 -11.59 7.34 4.69
CA CYS A 314 -10.19 7.28 4.23
C CYS A 314 -10.01 8.00 2.88
N ASN A 315 -10.95 7.84 1.94
CA ASN A 315 -10.93 8.58 0.68
C ASN A 315 -11.10 10.10 0.89
N ALA A 316 -12.00 10.52 1.78
CA ALA A 316 -12.17 11.93 2.14
C ALA A 316 -10.90 12.49 2.80
N LEU A 317 -10.22 11.70 3.63
CA LEU A 317 -8.97 12.07 4.27
C LEU A 317 -7.87 12.32 3.22
N TYR A 318 -7.73 11.42 2.25
CA TYR A 318 -6.84 11.57 1.10
C TYR A 318 -7.10 12.91 0.36
N CYS A 319 -8.37 13.28 0.19
CA CYS A 319 -8.77 14.53 -0.48
C CYS A 319 -8.62 15.80 0.37
N SER A 320 -8.41 15.69 1.69
CA SER A 320 -8.64 16.81 2.63
C SER A 320 -7.58 17.93 2.60
N ARG A 321 -6.41 17.73 1.95
CA ARG A 321 -5.32 18.71 1.77
C ARG A 321 -5.02 19.61 3.00
N GLY A 322 -5.17 19.09 4.22
CA GLY A 322 -4.84 19.78 5.48
C GLY A 322 -6.01 20.17 6.38
N ASN A 323 -7.28 20.08 5.93
CA ASN A 323 -8.44 20.26 6.81
C ASN A 323 -9.19 18.93 7.00
N SER A 324 -8.65 18.07 7.87
CA SER A 324 -9.16 16.72 8.09
C SER A 324 -10.02 16.55 9.34
N ILE A 325 -10.25 17.62 10.13
CA ILE A 325 -10.90 17.48 11.43
C ILE A 325 -12.35 16.96 11.32
N GLU A 326 -13.15 17.48 10.38
CA GLU A 326 -14.52 17.00 10.14
C GLU A 326 -14.53 15.52 9.72
N VAL A 327 -13.56 15.12 8.88
CA VAL A 327 -13.42 13.73 8.43
C VAL A 327 -13.10 12.81 9.60
N LEU A 328 -12.18 13.22 10.48
CA LEU A 328 -11.75 12.46 11.65
C LEU A 328 -12.84 12.35 12.71
N GLU A 329 -13.56 13.44 13.00
CA GLU A 329 -14.66 13.43 13.96
C GLU A 329 -15.79 12.49 13.51
N PHE A 330 -16.14 12.52 12.22
CA PHE A 330 -17.16 11.62 11.69
C PHE A 330 -16.66 10.17 11.62
N ALA A 331 -15.40 9.94 11.22
CA ALA A 331 -14.81 8.60 11.25
C ALA A 331 -14.77 8.02 12.66
N LEU A 332 -14.51 8.84 13.68
CA LEU A 332 -14.52 8.45 15.10
C LEU A 332 -15.92 8.03 15.57
N GLU A 333 -16.96 8.74 15.14
CA GLU A 333 -18.35 8.35 15.40
C GLU A 333 -18.64 6.96 14.83
N ILE A 334 -18.31 6.75 13.55
CA ILE A 334 -18.53 5.47 12.87
C ILE A 334 -17.76 4.35 13.57
N SER A 335 -16.47 4.55 13.89
CA SER A 335 -15.61 3.51 14.45
C SER A 335 -16.04 3.08 15.85
N LYS A 336 -16.58 4.01 16.65
CA LYS A 336 -17.16 3.72 17.98
C LYS A 336 -18.42 2.87 17.85
N VAL A 337 -19.30 3.17 16.89
CA VAL A 337 -20.52 2.38 16.64
C VAL A 337 -20.18 1.00 16.07
N SER A 338 -19.18 0.90 15.18
CA SER A 338 -18.78 -0.37 14.58
C SER A 338 -17.94 -1.27 15.50
N GLY A 339 -17.46 -0.75 16.64
CA GLY A 339 -16.64 -1.49 17.60
C GLY A 339 -15.20 -1.74 17.14
N ASP A 340 -14.68 -0.97 16.18
CA ASP A 340 -13.30 -1.14 15.72
C ASP A 340 -12.33 -0.41 16.67
N SER A 341 -11.82 -1.14 17.66
CA SER A 341 -10.96 -0.57 18.71
C SER A 341 -9.66 0.02 18.17
N TYR A 342 -9.08 -0.61 17.14
CA TYR A 342 -7.83 -0.16 16.55
C TYR A 342 -8.02 1.16 15.81
N ILE A 343 -8.95 1.19 14.86
CA ILE A 343 -9.25 2.40 14.08
C ILE A 343 -9.68 3.54 15.02
N THR A 344 -10.53 3.26 16.01
CA THR A 344 -10.96 4.26 17.00
C THR A 344 -9.78 4.93 17.68
N LYS A 345 -8.83 4.16 18.19
CA LYS A 345 -7.68 4.70 18.93
C LYS A 345 -6.67 5.40 18.03
N ILE A 346 -6.53 4.97 16.79
CA ILE A 346 -5.74 5.68 15.78
C ILE A 346 -6.35 7.05 15.51
N ILE A 347 -7.65 7.13 15.27
CA ILE A 347 -8.34 8.39 15.01
C ILE A 347 -8.25 9.33 16.23
N GLU A 348 -8.48 8.82 17.45
CA GLU A 348 -8.31 9.60 18.68
C GLU A 348 -6.89 10.17 18.83
N ASN A 349 -5.88 9.38 18.50
CA ASN A 349 -4.49 9.83 18.50
C ASN A 349 -4.23 10.91 17.45
N ASP A 350 -4.76 10.74 16.23
CA ASP A 350 -4.60 11.70 15.15
C ASP A 350 -5.26 13.05 15.51
N ILE A 351 -6.49 13.05 16.03
CA ILE A 351 -7.19 14.27 16.51
C ILE A 351 -6.39 14.96 17.61
N LYS A 352 -5.88 14.20 18.59
CA LYS A 352 -5.07 14.74 19.69
C LYS A 352 -3.77 15.38 19.22
N ASN A 353 -3.15 14.87 18.17
CA ASN A 353 -1.87 15.38 17.69
C ASN A 353 -2.03 16.46 16.61
N LEU A 354 -3.16 16.52 15.90
CA LEU A 354 -3.51 17.64 15.03
C LEU A 354 -3.69 18.94 15.85
N SER A 355 -4.43 18.85 16.95
CA SER A 355 -4.69 19.97 17.87
C SER A 355 -3.44 20.47 18.61
N ARG A 356 -2.32 19.75 18.55
CA ARG A 356 -1.04 20.13 19.17
C ARG A 356 -0.10 20.88 18.22
N LYS A 357 -0.37 20.92 16.92
CA LYS A 357 0.38 21.76 15.97
C LYS A 357 -0.21 23.17 15.94
N VAL A 358 0.15 23.95 16.94
CA VAL A 358 0.30 25.41 16.83
C VAL A 358 1.76 25.68 17.14
N TYR A 359 2.40 26.46 16.26
CA TYR A 359 3.80 26.88 16.17
C TYR A 359 4.71 26.03 15.29
#